data_AF-Q8VHU1-F1
#
_entry.id   AF-Q8VHU1-F1
#
_cell.length_a   1.000
_cell.length_b   1.000
_cell.length_c   1.000
_cell.angle_alpha   90.00
_cell.angle_beta   90.00
_cell.angle_gamma   90.00
#
_symmetry.space_group_name_H-M   'P 1'
#
loop_
_entity.id
_entity.type
_entity.pdbx_description
1 polymer ?
#
loop_
_entity_poly.entity_id
_entity_poly.type
_entity_poly.pdbx_seq_one_letter_code
_entity_poly.pdbx_strand_id
1 'polypeptide(L)'
;PRAGDTGVKLEVNERILGSCTSLMQAIKVLVVASKDLQKEIVESGRGTASPKEFYAKNSRWTEGLISASKAVGWGATIMVDAADLVVQGKGKFEELMVCSHEIAASTAQLVAASKVKANKGSLNLTQLQQASRGVNQATAAVVASTISGKSQIEETDSMDFSSMTLTQIKRQEMDSQVRVLELENDLQKERQKLGELRKKHYELAGVAEGWEEGTEASPSAVQEAVPDKE
;
A
#
# COMPACT_ATOMS: atom_id res chain seq x y z
N PRO A 1 -22.35 26.88 -6.05
CA PRO A 1 -23.26 25.77 -5.66
C PRO A 1 -23.13 24.61 -6.66
N ARG A 2 -22.44 23.53 -6.27
CA ARG A 2 -22.25 22.33 -7.10
C ARG A 2 -23.56 21.53 -7.13
N ALA A 3 -24.32 21.69 -8.21
CA ALA A 3 -25.55 20.93 -8.46
C ALA A 3 -25.19 19.53 -8.97
N GLY A 4 -25.27 18.51 -8.12
CA GLY A 4 -25.09 17.11 -8.55
C GLY A 4 -24.79 16.10 -7.46
N ASP A 5 -24.21 16.50 -6.33
CA ASP A 5 -24.01 15.58 -5.21
C ASP A 5 -25.23 15.62 -4.29
N THR A 6 -25.90 14.47 -4.11
CA THR A 6 -26.85 14.27 -3.02
C THR A 6 -26.16 14.60 -1.70
N GLY A 7 -26.87 15.19 -0.73
CA GLY A 7 -26.25 15.62 0.55
C GLY A 7 -25.43 14.53 1.23
N VAL A 8 -25.86 13.27 1.09
CA VAL A 8 -25.16 12.06 1.58
C VAL A 8 -23.82 11.85 0.88
N LYS A 9 -23.75 11.96 -0.45
CA LYS A 9 -22.50 11.79 -1.22
C LYS A 9 -21.48 12.87 -0.88
N LEU A 10 -21.94 14.12 -0.71
CA LEU A 10 -21.07 15.22 -0.31
C LEU A 10 -20.46 14.96 1.09
N GLU A 11 -21.28 14.56 2.07
CA GLU A 11 -20.84 14.28 3.42
C GLU A 11 -19.84 13.11 3.49
N VAL A 12 -20.09 12.05 2.71
CA VAL A 12 -19.17 10.92 2.56
C VAL A 12 -17.83 11.37 1.99
N ASN A 13 -17.85 12.17 0.92
CA ASN A 13 -16.65 12.68 0.26
C ASN A 13 -15.83 13.57 1.21
N GLU A 14 -16.47 14.43 1.99
CA GLU A 14 -15.80 15.27 3.00
C GLU A 14 -15.14 14.43 4.11
N ARG A 15 -15.82 13.38 4.60
CA ARG A 15 -15.25 12.44 5.57
C ARG A 15 -14.01 11.73 5.02
N ILE A 16 -14.07 11.25 3.78
CA ILE A 16 -12.94 10.59 3.12
C ILE A 16 -11.77 11.57 2.97
N LEU A 17 -11.99 12.76 2.44
CA LEU A 17 -10.93 13.78 2.31
C LEU A 17 -10.31 14.17 3.66
N GLY A 18 -11.13 14.30 4.71
CA GLY A 18 -10.65 14.56 6.06
C GLY A 18 -9.73 13.45 6.58
N SER A 19 -10.09 12.19 6.33
CA SER A 19 -9.26 11.04 6.70
C SER A 19 -7.95 11.00 5.89
N CYS A 20 -7.99 11.27 4.59
CA CYS A 20 -6.79 11.35 3.74
C CYS A 20 -5.84 12.47 4.19
N THR A 21 -6.39 13.63 4.54
CA THR A 21 -5.63 14.77 5.09
C THR A 21 -4.95 14.39 6.39
N SER A 22 -5.66 13.69 7.28
CA SER A 22 -5.12 13.21 8.56
C SER A 22 -3.97 12.22 8.35
N LEU A 23 -4.09 11.31 7.38
CA LEU A 23 -3.01 10.40 7.00
C LEU A 23 -1.80 11.16 6.46
N MET A 24 -2.00 12.10 5.53
CA MET A 24 -0.92 12.92 4.99
C MET A 24 -0.20 13.74 6.07
N GLN A 25 -0.94 14.25 7.07
CA GLN A 25 -0.35 14.95 8.20
C GLN A 25 0.46 14.01 9.11
N ALA A 26 -0.02 12.78 9.36
CA ALA A 26 0.73 11.76 10.11
C ALA A 26 2.03 11.37 9.38
N ILE A 27 1.98 11.25 8.06
CA ILE A 27 3.15 10.96 7.22
C ILE A 27 4.15 12.10 7.28
N LYS A 28 3.70 13.35 7.22
CA LYS A 28 4.56 14.53 7.39
C LYS A 28 5.31 14.47 8.72
N VAL A 29 4.61 14.15 9.82
CA VAL A 29 5.24 13.99 11.15
C VAL A 29 6.28 12.86 11.13
N LEU A 30 5.98 11.73 10.50
CA LEU A 30 6.92 10.61 10.36
C LEU A 30 8.17 10.99 9.58
N VAL A 31 8.03 11.71 8.45
CA VAL A 31 9.17 12.15 7.63
C VAL A 31 10.06 13.12 8.41
N VAL A 32 9.47 14.03 9.19
CA VAL A 32 10.22 14.93 10.07
C VAL A 32 10.96 14.14 11.16
N ALA A 33 10.28 13.22 11.85
CA ALA A 33 10.92 12.37 12.88
C ALA A 33 12.04 11.50 12.29
N SER A 34 11.88 10.97 11.07
CA SER A 34 12.93 10.23 10.36
C SER A 34 14.13 11.13 10.07
N LYS A 35 13.89 12.36 9.59
CA LYS A 35 14.95 13.34 9.33
C LYS A 35 15.72 13.71 10.60
N ASP A 36 15.03 13.90 11.72
CA ASP A 36 15.67 14.27 12.98
C ASP A 36 16.49 13.09 13.56
N LEU A 37 15.99 11.86 13.45
CA LEU A 37 16.76 10.67 13.77
C LEU A 37 18.03 10.56 12.89
N GLN A 38 17.92 10.80 11.58
CA GLN A 38 19.09 10.80 10.69
C GLN A 38 20.14 11.83 11.09
N LYS A 39 19.73 13.04 11.49
CA LYS A 39 20.66 14.07 11.99
C LYS A 39 21.36 13.61 13.26
N GLU A 40 20.62 13.06 14.24
CA GLU A 40 21.20 12.54 15.48
C GLU A 40 22.24 11.45 15.18
N ILE A 41 21.93 10.51 14.29
CA ILE A 41 22.85 9.45 13.87
C ILE A 41 24.13 10.02 13.27
N VAL A 42 24.00 11.03 12.40
CA VAL A 42 25.14 11.66 11.74
C VAL A 42 25.97 12.46 12.75
N GLU A 43 25.33 13.23 13.62
CA GLU A 43 26.01 14.04 14.65
C GLU A 43 26.76 13.17 15.65
N SER A 44 26.14 12.09 16.12
CA SER A 44 26.76 11.14 17.04
C SER A 44 27.81 10.25 16.37
N GLY A 45 27.66 9.95 15.08
CA GLY A 45 28.49 8.96 14.38
C GLY A 45 29.62 9.51 13.50
N ARG A 46 29.61 10.81 13.14
CA ARG A 46 30.61 11.39 12.22
C ARG A 46 31.96 11.65 12.88
N GLY A 47 32.04 11.77 14.20
CA GLY A 47 33.26 12.19 14.89
C GLY A 47 33.76 13.54 14.36
N THR A 48 35.00 13.57 13.85
CA THR A 48 35.60 14.76 13.23
C THR A 48 35.24 14.93 11.75
N ALA A 49 34.63 13.93 11.11
CA ALA A 49 34.25 13.99 9.71
C ALA A 49 33.07 14.94 9.46
N SER A 50 32.98 15.43 8.23
CA SER A 50 31.82 16.18 7.75
C SER A 50 30.60 15.27 7.55
N PRO A 51 29.37 15.82 7.59
CA PRO A 51 28.16 15.04 7.27
C PRO A 51 28.22 14.36 5.89
N LYS A 52 28.81 15.03 4.90
CA LYS A 52 28.95 14.50 3.53
C LYS A 52 29.82 13.24 3.51
N GLU A 53 30.95 13.26 4.23
CA GLU A 53 31.84 12.10 4.34
C GLU A 53 31.16 10.95 5.11
N PHE A 54 30.36 11.26 6.14
CA PHE A 54 29.61 10.24 6.87
C PHE A 54 28.60 9.52 5.96
N TYR A 55 27.81 10.25 5.17
CA TYR A 55 26.87 9.64 4.23
C TYR A 55 27.59 8.86 3.12
N ALA A 56 28.70 9.38 2.59
CA ALA A 56 29.50 8.68 1.59
C ALA A 56 30.08 7.37 2.12
N LYS A 57 30.60 7.37 3.36
CA LYS A 57 31.11 6.16 4.03
C LYS A 57 30.01 5.14 4.35
N ASN A 58 28.78 5.61 4.55
CA ASN A 58 27.59 4.78 4.79
C ASN A 58 26.68 4.77 3.55
N SER A 59 27.24 4.57 2.35
CA SER A 59 26.51 4.68 1.08
C SER A 59 25.24 3.83 1.01
N ARG A 60 25.31 2.53 1.34
CA ARG A 60 24.14 1.63 1.35
C ARG A 60 23.00 2.12 2.26
N TRP A 61 23.33 2.66 3.42
CA TRP A 61 22.34 3.22 4.34
C TRP A 61 21.71 4.50 3.76
N THR A 62 22.54 5.37 3.17
CA THR A 62 22.10 6.59 2.49
C THR A 62 21.19 6.28 1.30
N GLU A 63 21.54 5.29 0.48
CA GLU A 63 20.73 4.84 -0.66
C GLU A 63 19.38 4.27 -0.21
N GLY A 64 19.36 3.44 0.84
CA GLY A 64 18.12 2.92 1.43
C GLY A 64 17.21 4.02 1.98
N LEU A 65 17.77 5.08 2.57
CA LEU A 65 17.01 6.25 3.01
C LEU A 65 16.43 7.03 1.82
N ILE A 66 17.21 7.24 0.77
CA ILE A 66 16.79 7.97 -0.43
C ILE A 66 15.69 7.20 -1.17
N SER A 67 15.87 5.88 -1.37
CA SER A 67 14.88 5.05 -2.06
C SER A 67 13.55 5.01 -1.31
N ALA A 68 13.59 4.76 0.01
CA ALA A 68 12.39 4.76 0.84
C ALA A 68 11.70 6.13 0.86
N SER A 69 12.47 7.22 0.93
CA SER A 69 11.90 8.58 0.89
C SER A 69 11.23 8.89 -0.45
N LYS A 70 11.82 8.44 -1.57
CA LYS A 70 11.21 8.57 -2.91
C LYS A 70 9.90 7.77 -3.01
N ALA A 71 9.87 6.55 -2.47
CA ALA A 71 8.67 5.72 -2.44
C ALA A 71 7.54 6.39 -1.64
N VAL A 72 7.84 6.98 -0.48
CA VAL A 72 6.86 7.75 0.32
C VAL A 72 6.34 8.97 -0.46
N GLY A 73 7.22 9.72 -1.12
CA GLY A 73 6.83 10.86 -1.94
C GLY A 73 5.93 10.49 -3.12
N TRP A 74 6.26 9.39 -3.81
CA TRP A 74 5.43 8.88 -4.90
C TRP A 74 4.06 8.40 -4.39
N GLY A 75 4.04 7.62 -3.31
CA GLY A 75 2.79 7.15 -2.69
C GLY A 75 1.89 8.32 -2.26
N ALA A 76 2.45 9.41 -1.77
CA ALA A 76 1.71 10.62 -1.42
C ALA A 76 1.00 11.25 -2.63
N THR A 77 1.69 11.38 -3.77
CA THR A 77 1.10 11.89 -5.01
C THR A 77 -0.07 11.01 -5.46
N ILE A 78 0.17 9.70 -5.54
CA ILE A 78 -0.85 8.75 -6.00
C ILE A 78 -2.07 8.73 -5.07
N MET A 79 -1.87 8.84 -3.75
CA MET A 79 -2.98 8.91 -2.79
C MET A 79 -3.84 10.18 -2.99
N VAL A 80 -3.21 11.34 -3.22
CA VAL A 80 -3.93 12.60 -3.46
C VAL A 80 -4.71 12.53 -4.76
N ASP A 81 -4.10 11.99 -5.83
CA ASP A 81 -4.76 11.81 -7.12
C ASP A 81 -5.98 10.86 -6.99
N ALA A 82 -5.81 9.73 -6.29
CA ALA A 82 -6.91 8.80 -6.04
C ALA A 82 -8.05 9.44 -5.22
N ALA A 83 -7.71 10.23 -4.20
CA ALA A 83 -8.71 10.93 -3.39
C ALA A 83 -9.47 11.99 -4.21
N ASP A 84 -8.79 12.75 -5.06
CA ASP A 84 -9.41 13.73 -5.98
C ASP A 84 -10.36 13.04 -6.97
N LEU A 85 -9.93 11.93 -7.58
CA LEU A 85 -10.76 11.16 -8.50
C LEU A 85 -12.03 10.60 -7.82
N VAL A 86 -11.90 10.07 -6.61
CA VAL A 86 -13.04 9.56 -5.82
C VAL A 86 -14.04 10.68 -5.55
N VAL A 87 -13.58 11.87 -5.14
CA VAL A 87 -14.45 13.02 -4.87
C VAL A 87 -15.13 13.55 -6.13
N GLN A 88 -14.46 13.48 -7.27
CA GLN A 88 -15.06 13.80 -8.58
C GLN A 88 -16.06 12.74 -9.06
N GLY A 89 -16.19 11.61 -8.37
CA GLY A 89 -17.01 10.47 -8.81
C GLY A 89 -16.45 9.74 -10.03
N LYS A 90 -15.16 9.93 -10.34
CA LYS A 90 -14.45 9.29 -11.46
C LYS A 90 -13.49 8.19 -11.01
N GLY A 91 -13.14 8.20 -9.73
CA GLY A 91 -12.22 7.25 -9.10
C GLY A 91 -12.94 6.09 -8.43
N LYS A 92 -12.17 5.05 -8.11
CA LYS A 92 -12.67 3.87 -7.40
C LYS A 92 -12.29 3.97 -5.93
N PHE A 93 -13.22 3.64 -5.04
CA PHE A 93 -12.95 3.55 -3.60
C PHE A 93 -11.86 2.51 -3.30
N GLU A 94 -11.82 1.42 -4.06
CA GLU A 94 -10.80 0.39 -3.96
C GLU A 94 -9.39 0.90 -4.27
N GLU A 95 -9.27 1.80 -5.25
CA GLU A 95 -7.99 2.43 -5.59
C GLU A 95 -7.48 3.27 -4.42
N LEU A 96 -8.34 4.09 -3.82
CA LEU A 96 -7.99 4.88 -2.64
C LEU A 96 -7.54 4.00 -1.45
N MET A 97 -8.21 2.85 -1.23
CA MET A 97 -7.80 1.91 -0.19
C MET A 97 -6.41 1.31 -0.46
N VAL A 98 -6.15 0.88 -1.69
CA VAL A 98 -4.85 0.32 -2.08
C VAL A 98 -3.74 1.36 -1.93
N CYS A 99 -3.93 2.58 -2.44
CA CYS A 99 -2.95 3.65 -2.32
C CYS A 99 -2.65 3.99 -0.86
N SER A 100 -3.67 3.95 0.02
CA SER A 100 -3.51 4.18 1.46
C SER A 100 -2.68 3.09 2.16
N HIS A 101 -2.76 1.84 1.69
CA HIS A 101 -1.91 0.76 2.17
C HIS A 101 -0.48 0.85 1.64
N GLU A 102 -0.31 1.17 0.35
CA GLU A 102 1.00 1.30 -0.30
C GLU A 102 1.84 2.43 0.32
N ILE A 103 1.23 3.57 0.62
CA ILE A 103 1.93 4.67 1.28
C ILE A 103 2.32 4.30 2.71
N ALA A 104 1.47 3.58 3.45
CA ALA A 104 1.80 3.09 4.78
C ALA A 104 2.98 2.10 4.75
N ALA A 105 2.98 1.17 3.80
CA ALA A 105 4.10 0.24 3.58
C ALA A 105 5.40 1.00 3.24
N SER A 106 5.33 2.01 2.38
CA SER A 106 6.48 2.87 2.03
C SER A 106 7.02 3.62 3.25
N THR A 107 6.14 4.13 4.13
CA THR A 107 6.60 4.75 5.38
C THR A 107 7.23 3.75 6.36
N ALA A 108 6.75 2.50 6.39
CA ALA A 108 7.35 1.44 7.18
C ALA A 108 8.76 1.09 6.67
N GLN A 109 8.97 1.08 5.35
CA GLN A 109 10.30 0.96 4.75
C GLN A 109 11.21 2.12 5.16
N LEU A 110 10.71 3.36 5.16
CA LEU A 110 11.49 4.52 5.62
C LEU A 110 11.90 4.40 7.10
N VAL A 111 10.99 3.93 7.96
CA VAL A 111 11.28 3.66 9.38
C VAL A 111 12.35 2.57 9.51
N ALA A 112 12.23 1.50 8.72
CA ALA A 112 13.19 0.41 8.69
C ALA A 112 14.58 0.86 8.24
N ALA A 113 14.67 1.70 7.20
CA ALA A 113 15.94 2.28 6.74
C ALA A 113 16.53 3.24 7.78
N SER A 114 15.69 4.07 8.42
CA SER A 114 16.12 5.05 9.43
C SER A 114 16.69 4.41 10.69
N LYS A 115 16.13 3.27 11.14
CA LYS A 115 16.57 2.61 12.38
C LYS A 115 17.89 1.82 12.27
N VAL A 116 18.38 1.51 11.06
CA VAL A 116 19.56 0.63 10.86
C VAL A 116 20.79 1.10 11.64
N LYS A 117 21.01 2.42 11.69
CA LYS A 117 22.15 3.05 12.37
C LYS A 117 21.76 3.76 13.68
N ALA A 118 20.51 3.62 14.11
CA ALA A 118 19.98 4.29 15.30
C ALA A 118 20.42 3.60 16.60
N ASN A 119 20.66 4.39 17.64
CA ASN A 119 20.82 3.85 18.99
C ASN A 119 19.44 3.39 19.54
N LYS A 120 19.38 2.20 20.15
CA LYS A 120 18.15 1.63 20.73
C LYS A 120 17.55 2.50 21.84
N GLY A 121 18.36 3.31 22.53
CA GLY A 121 17.92 4.26 23.56
C GLY A 121 17.60 5.67 23.05
N SER A 122 17.62 5.90 21.73
CA SER A 122 17.35 7.21 21.14
C SER A 122 15.90 7.65 21.34
N LEU A 123 15.71 8.87 21.85
CA LEU A 123 14.38 9.49 21.94
C LEU A 123 13.79 9.74 20.55
N ASN A 124 14.62 10.12 19.57
CA ASN A 124 14.18 10.31 18.18
C ASN A 124 13.73 8.99 17.54
N LEU A 125 14.35 7.86 17.90
CA LEU A 125 13.87 6.54 17.46
C LEU A 125 12.49 6.21 18.06
N THR A 126 12.27 6.49 19.35
CA THR A 126 10.95 6.30 19.97
C THR A 126 9.89 7.18 19.33
N GLN A 127 10.20 8.45 19.04
CA GLN A 127 9.29 9.36 18.35
C GLN A 127 8.97 8.88 16.94
N LEU A 128 9.96 8.40 16.19
CA LEU A 128 9.74 7.82 14.85
C LEU A 128 8.83 6.59 14.90
N GLN A 129 9.00 5.71 15.88
CA GLN A 129 8.13 4.54 16.08
C GLN A 129 6.69 4.95 16.43
N GLN A 130 6.52 5.98 17.26
CA GLN A 130 5.20 6.52 17.57
C GLN A 130 4.54 7.13 16.33
N ALA A 131 5.28 7.90 15.54
CA ALA A 131 4.79 8.46 14.27
C ALA A 131 4.35 7.35 13.30
N SER A 132 5.12 6.26 13.21
CA SER A 132 4.76 5.07 12.40
C SER A 132 3.45 4.42 12.83
N ARG A 133 3.20 4.30 14.14
CA ARG A 133 1.90 3.84 14.64
C ARG A 133 0.77 4.81 14.27
N GLY A 134 1.02 6.11 14.33
CA GLY A 134 0.08 7.14 13.91
C GLY A 134 -0.30 7.02 12.43
N VAL A 135 0.66 6.75 11.54
CA VAL A 135 0.40 6.49 10.12
C VAL A 135 -0.50 5.25 9.96
N ASN A 136 -0.19 4.14 10.62
CA ASN A 136 -1.01 2.93 10.53
C ASN A 136 -2.46 3.15 11.01
N GLN A 137 -2.65 3.91 12.09
CA GLN A 137 -3.98 4.27 12.59
C GLN A 137 -4.74 5.15 11.60
N ALA A 138 -4.08 6.16 11.02
CA ALA A 138 -4.69 7.03 10.02
C ALA A 138 -5.03 6.27 8.73
N THR A 139 -4.18 5.34 8.29
CA THR A 139 -4.47 4.44 7.16
C THR A 139 -5.72 3.60 7.43
N ALA A 140 -5.83 3.00 8.62
CA ALA A 140 -7.03 2.25 9.00
C ALA A 140 -8.28 3.13 9.01
N ALA A 141 -8.17 4.39 9.44
CA ALA A 141 -9.27 5.36 9.41
C ALA A 141 -9.71 5.71 7.97
N VAL A 142 -8.76 5.85 7.03
CA VAL A 142 -9.08 6.06 5.60
C VAL A 142 -9.83 4.85 5.04
N VAL A 143 -9.35 3.64 5.29
CA VAL A 143 -10.00 2.41 4.81
C VAL A 143 -11.42 2.29 5.40
N ALA A 144 -11.58 2.50 6.70
CA ALA A 144 -12.88 2.46 7.35
C ALA A 144 -13.85 3.52 6.78
N SER A 145 -13.37 4.75 6.58
CA SER A 145 -14.17 5.84 6.00
C SER A 145 -14.56 5.55 4.56
N THR A 146 -13.66 4.92 3.79
CA THR A 146 -13.88 4.56 2.39
C THR A 146 -14.90 3.43 2.26
N ILE A 147 -14.81 2.38 3.08
CA ILE A 147 -15.78 1.27 3.11
C ILE A 147 -17.16 1.78 3.54
N SER A 148 -17.21 2.55 4.63
CA SER A 148 -18.46 3.13 5.13
C SER A 148 -19.08 4.09 4.11
N GLY A 149 -18.25 4.87 3.41
CA GLY A 149 -18.67 5.78 2.36
C GLY A 149 -19.25 5.06 1.15
N LYS A 150 -18.57 4.01 0.69
CA LYS A 150 -19.05 3.15 -0.41
C LYS A 150 -20.42 2.56 -0.10
N SER A 151 -20.59 1.97 1.09
CA SER A 151 -21.86 1.36 1.52
C SER A 151 -23.01 2.36 1.55
N GLN A 152 -22.81 3.57 2.09
CA GLN A 152 -23.84 4.61 2.16
C GLN A 152 -24.28 5.12 0.78
N ILE A 153 -23.39 5.07 -0.22
CA ILE A 153 -23.69 5.46 -1.60
C ILE A 153 -24.44 4.32 -2.31
N GLU A 154 -24.03 3.07 -2.11
CA GLU A 154 -24.63 1.88 -2.74
C GLU A 154 -25.98 1.47 -2.14
N GLU A 155 -26.23 1.69 -0.83
CA GLU A 155 -27.52 1.39 -0.17
C GLU A 155 -28.72 2.18 -0.73
N THR A 156 -28.47 3.18 -1.58
CA THR A 156 -29.54 3.94 -2.24
C THR A 156 -30.18 3.17 -3.41
N ASP A 157 -29.54 2.13 -3.94
CA ASP A 157 -30.10 1.22 -4.96
C ASP A 157 -30.89 0.08 -4.29
N SER A 158 -32.04 0.39 -3.69
CA SER A 158 -32.90 -0.63 -3.08
C SER A 158 -33.52 -1.53 -4.15
N MET A 159 -33.37 -2.85 -4.01
CA MET A 159 -34.00 -3.83 -4.92
C MET A 159 -35.52 -3.88 -4.70
N ASP A 160 -36.28 -3.20 -5.56
CA ASP A 160 -37.75 -3.27 -5.55
C ASP A 160 -38.25 -4.39 -6.49
N PHE A 161 -38.83 -5.43 -5.90
CA PHE A 161 -39.39 -6.58 -6.62
C PHE A 161 -40.93 -6.54 -6.69
N SER A 162 -41.55 -5.48 -6.16
CA SER A 162 -43.00 -5.46 -5.88
C SER A 162 -43.88 -5.51 -7.13
N SER A 163 -43.33 -5.15 -8.30
CA SER A 163 -44.04 -5.14 -9.59
C SER A 163 -43.68 -6.28 -10.55
N MET A 164 -42.90 -7.29 -10.12
CA MET A 164 -42.40 -8.35 -11.00
C MET A 164 -43.22 -9.64 -10.92
N THR A 165 -43.42 -10.28 -12.08
CA THR A 165 -44.04 -11.62 -12.18
C THR A 165 -43.04 -12.73 -11.83
N LEU A 166 -43.54 -13.91 -11.46
CA LEU A 166 -42.71 -15.08 -11.10
C LEU A 166 -41.67 -15.43 -12.19
N THR A 167 -42.06 -15.38 -13.47
CA THR A 167 -41.15 -15.66 -14.59
C THR A 167 -40.06 -14.61 -14.73
N GLN A 168 -40.38 -13.33 -14.50
CA GLN A 168 -39.39 -12.25 -14.54
C GLN A 168 -38.40 -12.36 -13.38
N ILE A 169 -38.88 -12.70 -12.17
CA ILE A 169 -38.01 -12.97 -11.01
C ILE A 169 -37.08 -14.15 -11.32
N LYS A 170 -37.59 -15.26 -11.87
CA LYS A 170 -36.75 -16.42 -12.17
C LYS A 170 -35.69 -16.11 -13.23
N ARG A 171 -36.02 -15.27 -14.22
CA ARG A 171 -35.05 -14.80 -15.21
C ARG A 171 -33.96 -13.94 -14.56
N GLN A 172 -34.32 -12.98 -13.73
CA GLN A 172 -33.36 -12.12 -13.03
C GLN A 172 -32.48 -12.91 -12.06
N GLU A 173 -33.02 -13.96 -11.41
CA GLU A 173 -32.26 -14.90 -10.60
C GLU A 173 -31.21 -15.63 -11.44
N MET A 174 -31.60 -16.17 -12.60
CA MET A 174 -30.66 -16.82 -13.52
C MET A 174 -29.58 -15.85 -14.04
N ASP A 175 -29.97 -14.63 -14.45
CA ASP A 175 -29.04 -13.60 -14.90
C ASP A 175 -28.06 -13.22 -13.77
N SER A 176 -28.53 -13.14 -12.53
CA SER A 176 -27.68 -12.89 -11.35
C SER A 176 -26.73 -14.05 -11.07
N GLN A 177 -27.18 -15.30 -11.23
CA GLN A 177 -26.32 -16.49 -11.08
C GLN A 177 -25.21 -16.52 -12.14
N VAL A 178 -25.53 -16.20 -13.40
CA VAL A 178 -24.52 -16.06 -14.45
C VAL A 178 -23.53 -14.98 -14.06
N ARG A 179 -24.00 -13.83 -13.56
CA ARG A 179 -23.13 -12.73 -13.13
C ARG A 179 -22.20 -13.13 -11.97
N VAL A 180 -22.68 -13.94 -11.03
CA VAL A 180 -21.85 -14.48 -9.94
C VAL A 180 -20.71 -15.33 -10.52
N LEU A 181 -21.01 -16.27 -11.42
CA LEU A 181 -20.00 -17.14 -12.03
C LEU A 181 -18.95 -16.34 -12.83
N GLU A 182 -19.38 -15.31 -13.56
CA GLU A 182 -18.46 -14.40 -14.26
C GLU A 182 -17.52 -13.68 -13.29
N LEU A 183 -18.06 -13.12 -12.21
CA LEU A 183 -17.28 -12.40 -11.20
C LEU A 183 -16.31 -13.31 -10.45
N GLU A 184 -16.68 -14.56 -10.17
CA GLU A 184 -15.79 -15.56 -9.56
C GLU A 184 -14.59 -15.87 -10.47
N ASN A 185 -14.84 -16.07 -11.77
CA ASN A 185 -13.80 -16.30 -12.75
C ASN A 185 -12.87 -15.09 -12.92
N ASP A 186 -13.41 -13.88 -12.96
CA ASP A 186 -12.62 -12.66 -13.06
C ASP A 186 -11.80 -12.40 -11.79
N LEU A 187 -12.37 -12.67 -10.60
CA LEU A 187 -11.65 -12.62 -9.33
C LEU A 187 -10.45 -13.59 -9.33
N GLN A 188 -10.63 -14.81 -9.84
CA GLN A 188 -9.55 -15.79 -9.93
C GLN A 188 -8.42 -15.30 -10.84
N LYS A 189 -8.75 -14.74 -12.01
CA LYS A 189 -7.75 -14.18 -12.95
C LYS A 189 -6.97 -13.01 -12.34
N GLU A 190 -7.65 -12.07 -11.69
CA GLU A 190 -6.98 -10.92 -11.05
C GLU A 190 -6.10 -11.37 -9.87
N ARG A 191 -6.52 -12.38 -9.10
CA ARG A 191 -5.65 -12.97 -8.06
C ARG A 191 -4.38 -13.59 -8.63
N GLN A 192 -4.47 -14.29 -9.75
CA GLN A 192 -3.30 -14.85 -10.42
C GLN A 192 -2.35 -13.75 -10.88
N LYS A 193 -2.87 -12.75 -11.60
CA LYS A 193 -2.10 -11.59 -12.07
C LYS A 193 -1.43 -10.83 -10.93
N LEU A 194 -2.15 -10.62 -9.81
CA LEU A 194 -1.58 -10.00 -8.61
C LEU A 194 -0.43 -10.83 -8.03
N GLY A 195 -0.56 -12.16 -8.01
CA GLY A 195 0.50 -13.07 -7.60
C GLY A 195 1.75 -12.95 -8.49
N GLU A 196 1.56 -12.90 -9.81
CA GLU A 196 2.65 -12.72 -10.78
C GLU A 196 3.36 -11.38 -10.61
N LEU A 197 2.60 -10.29 -10.41
CA LEU A 197 3.13 -8.95 -10.16
C LEU A 197 3.95 -8.91 -8.86
N ARG A 198 3.47 -9.54 -7.79
CA ARG A 198 4.22 -9.66 -6.53
C ARG A 198 5.51 -10.44 -6.70
N LYS A 199 5.49 -11.55 -7.45
CA LYS A 199 6.69 -12.32 -7.78
C LYS A 199 7.72 -11.45 -8.52
N LYS A 200 7.27 -10.70 -9.54
CA LYS A 200 8.12 -9.76 -10.27
C LYS A 200 8.68 -8.65 -9.39
N HIS A 201 7.89 -8.12 -8.46
CA HIS A 201 8.35 -7.13 -7.49
C HIS A 201 9.50 -7.70 -6.63
N TYR A 202 9.38 -8.93 -6.13
CA TYR A 202 10.46 -9.57 -5.35
C TYR A 202 11.72 -9.85 -6.18
N GLU A 203 11.58 -10.32 -7.43
CA GLU A 203 12.71 -10.51 -8.35
C GLU A 203 13.49 -9.19 -8.54
N LEU A 204 12.78 -8.09 -8.82
CA LEU A 204 13.41 -6.79 -9.02
C LEU A 204 13.97 -6.17 -7.73
N ALA A 205 13.27 -6.35 -6.60
CA ALA A 205 13.74 -5.87 -5.30
C ALA A 205 15.01 -6.63 -4.84
N GLY A 206 15.08 -7.96 -5.05
CA GLY A 206 16.27 -8.76 -4.73
C GLY A 206 17.50 -8.37 -5.55
N VAL A 207 17.30 -8.04 -6.83
CA VAL A 207 18.36 -7.52 -7.71
C VAL A 207 18.82 -6.11 -7.26
N ALA A 208 17.90 -5.25 -6.81
CA ALA A 208 18.24 -3.91 -6.32
C ALA A 208 18.96 -3.89 -4.96
N GLU A 209 18.80 -4.94 -4.14
CA GLU A 209 19.47 -5.07 -2.83
C GLU A 209 20.86 -5.73 -2.90
N GLY A 210 21.33 -6.13 -4.09
CA GLY A 210 22.69 -6.66 -4.30
C GLY A 210 22.89 -8.08 -3.74
N TRP A 211 21.89 -8.94 -3.91
CA TRP A 211 22.06 -10.38 -3.73
C TRP A 211 22.60 -10.94 -5.05
N GLU A 212 23.91 -10.77 -5.31
CA GLU A 212 24.54 -11.59 -6.33
C GLU A 212 24.43 -13.07 -5.91
N GLU A 213 23.82 -13.86 -6.79
CA GLU A 213 23.65 -15.30 -6.66
C GLU A 213 25.00 -15.98 -6.46
N GLY A 214 25.18 -16.53 -5.26
CA GLY A 214 26.17 -17.57 -5.02
C GLY A 214 25.66 -18.91 -5.54
N THR A 215 25.88 -19.15 -6.82
CA THR A 215 26.07 -20.46 -7.49
C THR A 215 24.86 -21.36 -7.78
N GLU A 216 24.72 -21.58 -9.08
CA GLU A 216 23.99 -22.63 -9.79
C GLU A 216 24.05 -24.02 -9.14
N ALA A 217 22.93 -24.74 -9.19
CA ALA A 217 22.93 -26.17 -9.52
C ALA A 217 21.65 -26.50 -10.30
N SER A 218 21.80 -26.62 -11.62
CA SER A 218 20.83 -27.22 -12.53
C SER A 218 20.33 -28.56 -11.99
N PRO A 219 19.05 -28.94 -12.17
CA PRO A 219 18.64 -30.29 -11.87
C PRO A 219 19.23 -31.22 -12.94
N SER A 220 20.30 -31.92 -12.58
CA SER A 220 20.80 -33.07 -13.33
C SER A 220 19.68 -34.08 -13.47
N ALA A 221 19.46 -34.50 -14.72
CA ALA A 221 18.55 -35.56 -15.12
C ALA A 221 18.72 -36.79 -14.22
N VAL A 222 17.64 -37.18 -13.54
CA VAL A 222 17.55 -38.45 -12.85
C VAL A 222 17.53 -39.53 -13.93
N GLN A 223 18.63 -40.28 -14.04
CA GLN A 223 18.67 -41.53 -14.77
C GLN A 223 17.79 -42.55 -14.04
N GLU A 224 16.78 -43.05 -14.73
CA GLU A 224 16.03 -44.25 -14.32
C GLU A 224 16.99 -45.44 -14.27
N ALA A 225 17.24 -45.94 -13.05
CA ALA A 225 17.86 -47.23 -12.85
C ALA A 225 16.77 -48.32 -12.93
N VAL A 226 16.80 -49.09 -14.01
CA VAL A 226 16.07 -50.36 -14.15
C VAL A 226 16.63 -51.37 -13.15
N PRO A 227 15.82 -52.10 -12.37
CA PRO A 227 16.31 -53.21 -11.57
C PRO A 227 16.36 -54.47 -12.44
N ASP A 228 17.56 -54.96 -12.72
CA ASP A 228 17.77 -56.29 -13.30
C ASP A 228 17.59 -57.37 -12.24
N LYS A 229 16.95 -58.45 -12.67
CA LYS A 229 16.72 -59.68 -11.92
C LYS A 229 18.03 -60.48 -11.83
N GLU A 230 18.41 -60.91 -10.64
CA GLU A 230 18.71 -62.30 -10.25
C GLU A 230 18.94 -62.40 -8.73
#